data_AF-A0AAD9QCI5-F1
#
_entry.id   AF-A0AAD9QCI5-F1
#
_cell.length_a   1.000
_cell.length_b   1.000
_cell.length_c   1.000
_cell.angle_alpha   90.00
_cell.angle_beta   90.00
_cell.angle_gamma   90.00
#
_symmetry.space_group_name_H-M   'P 1'
#
loop_
_entity.id
_entity.type
_entity.pdbx_description
1 polymer ?
#
loop_
_entity_poly.entity_id
_entity_poly.type
_entity_poly.pdbx_seq_one_letter_code
_entity_poly.pdbx_strand_id
1 'polypeptide(L)'
;MGLSAFRVFFLPDNVDVTPQNQQLNTILQQQLAKNHTIMASLFKTVLFCGHNNIAFRGSRDEDPSNESLKGNFQALLYFRVESGDTVFKNT
;
A
#
# COMPACT_ATOMS: atom_id res chain seq x y z
N MET A 1 -37.09 15.68 7.49
CA MET A 1 -35.98 15.27 6.62
C MET A 1 -34.68 15.73 7.25
N GLY A 2 -33.68 14.85 7.37
CA GLY A 2 -32.31 15.21 7.76
C GLY A 2 -31.80 14.54 9.04
N LEU A 3 -31.61 13.21 9.03
CA LEU A 3 -30.65 12.58 9.95
C LEU A 3 -29.24 12.86 9.43
N SER A 4 -28.50 13.75 10.10
CA SER A 4 -27.03 13.78 10.01
C SER A 4 -26.46 13.14 11.26
N ALA A 5 -26.68 11.83 11.41
CA ALA A 5 -26.10 11.01 12.47
C ALA A 5 -24.99 10.13 11.88
N PHE A 6 -23.85 10.75 11.54
CA PHE A 6 -22.58 10.03 11.43
C PHE A 6 -21.40 10.98 11.65
N ARG A 7 -21.31 11.53 12.86
CA ARG A 7 -20.09 12.16 13.37
C ARG A 7 -19.61 11.32 14.55
N VAL A 8 -19.18 10.09 14.25
CA VAL A 8 -18.58 9.21 15.25
C VAL A 8 -17.12 9.61 15.42
N PHE A 9 -16.85 10.23 16.57
CA PHE A 9 -15.64 10.15 17.38
C PHE A 9 -14.29 10.09 16.66
N PHE A 10 -13.58 11.22 16.67
CA PHE A 10 -12.19 11.40 17.16
C PHE A 10 -11.61 12.62 16.44
N LEU A 11 -11.52 13.75 17.14
CA LEU A 11 -10.47 14.77 17.05
C LEU A 11 -10.81 15.84 18.12
N PRO A 12 -9.93 16.12 19.10
CA PRO A 12 -10.16 17.22 20.03
C PRO A 12 -10.02 18.57 19.30
N ASP A 13 -10.98 19.47 19.51
CA ASP A 13 -11.14 20.77 18.83
C ASP A 13 -10.03 21.82 19.11
N ASN A 14 -8.89 21.45 19.68
CA ASN A 14 -7.79 22.39 19.97
C ASN A 14 -6.42 21.73 19.84
N VAL A 15 -6.05 21.38 18.61
CA VAL A 15 -4.62 21.24 18.30
C VAL A 15 -4.08 22.65 18.14
N ASP A 16 -3.38 23.13 19.16
CA ASP A 16 -2.67 24.40 19.15
C ASP A 16 -1.86 24.49 17.84
N VAL A 17 -2.09 25.51 17.02
CA VAL A 17 -1.46 25.66 15.69
C VAL A 17 -0.02 26.15 15.85
N THR A 18 0.78 25.39 16.59
CA THR A 18 2.21 25.61 16.68
C THR A 18 2.88 25.19 15.36
N PRO A 19 3.98 25.85 14.96
CA PRO A 19 4.73 25.45 13.77
C PRO A 19 5.15 23.97 13.79
N GLN A 20 5.41 23.41 14.98
CA GLN A 20 5.74 22.01 15.19
C GLN A 20 4.56 21.08 14.85
N ASN A 21 3.34 21.42 15.29
CA ASN A 21 2.14 20.64 14.98
C ASN A 21 1.77 20.68 13.49
N GLN A 22 2.03 21.81 12.82
CA GLN A 22 1.84 21.94 11.37
C GLN A 22 2.85 21.07 10.59
N GLN A 23 4.10 21.03 11.04
CA GLN A 23 5.13 20.14 10.47
C GLN A 23 4.76 18.66 10.66
N LEU A 24 4.32 18.28 11.86
CA LEU A 24 3.86 16.92 12.14
C LEU A 24 2.69 16.50 11.26
N ASN A 25 1.68 17.35 11.13
CA ASN A 25 0.53 17.07 10.26
C ASN A 25 0.99 16.89 8.79
N THR A 26 1.90 17.74 8.32
CA THR A 26 2.46 17.62 6.96
C THR A 26 3.14 16.26 6.74
N ILE A 27 3.97 15.81 7.69
CA ILE A 27 4.64 14.50 7.62
C ILE A 27 3.62 13.35 7.60
N LEU A 28 2.59 13.42 8.46
CA LEU A 28 1.53 12.41 8.50
C LEU A 28 0.76 12.34 7.18
N GLN A 29 0.39 13.48 6.59
CA GLN A 29 -0.30 13.51 5.31
C GLN A 29 0.56 12.96 4.18
N GLN A 30 1.86 13.27 4.16
CA GLN A 30 2.80 12.70 3.19
C GLN A 30 2.90 11.18 3.34
N GLN A 31 2.96 10.66 4.57
CA GLN A 31 3.00 9.22 4.81
C GLN A 31 1.69 8.54 4.41
N LEU A 32 0.55 9.16 4.72
CA LEU A 32 -0.77 8.66 4.35
C LEU A 32 -0.88 8.55 2.82
N ALA A 33 -0.49 9.59 2.08
CA ALA A 33 -0.48 9.59 0.62
C ALA A 33 0.44 8.51 0.03
N LYS A 34 1.63 8.33 0.60
CA LYS A 34 2.55 7.24 0.21
C LYS A 34 1.92 5.87 0.44
N ASN A 35 1.37 5.62 1.63
CA ASN A 35 0.74 4.35 1.99
C ASN A 35 -0.46 4.05 1.07
N HIS A 36 -1.30 5.04 0.77
CA HIS A 36 -2.41 4.85 -0.17
C HIS A 36 -1.92 4.46 -1.57
N THR A 37 -0.84 5.08 -2.04
CA THR A 37 -0.25 4.77 -3.35
C THR A 37 0.28 3.33 -3.38
N ILE A 38 0.98 2.90 -2.33
CA ILE A 38 1.46 1.51 -2.18
C ILE A 38 0.29 0.52 -2.14
N MET A 39 -0.72 0.78 -1.31
CA MET A 39 -1.89 -0.10 -1.17
C MET A 39 -2.65 -0.23 -2.49
N ALA A 40 -2.90 0.89 -3.19
CA ALA A 40 -3.55 0.86 -4.50
C ALA A 40 -2.73 0.05 -5.52
N SER A 41 -1.41 0.17 -5.48
CA SER A 41 -0.48 -0.58 -6.32
C SER A 41 -0.51 -2.09 -6.04
N LEU A 42 -0.55 -2.50 -4.77
CA LEU A 42 -0.68 -3.90 -4.37
C LEU A 42 -2.01 -4.49 -4.83
N PHE A 43 -3.12 -3.80 -4.55
CA PHE A 43 -4.45 -4.27 -4.96
C PHE A 43 -4.60 -4.39 -6.48
N LYS A 44 -4.03 -3.47 -7.27
CA LYS A 44 -3.99 -3.63 -8.73
C LYS A 44 -3.27 -4.89 -9.17
N THR A 45 -2.20 -5.28 -8.47
CA THR A 45 -1.47 -6.54 -8.76
C THR A 45 -2.32 -7.76 -8.42
N VAL A 46 -3.02 -7.75 -7.27
CA VAL A 46 -3.96 -8.81 -6.87
C VAL A 46 -5.08 -8.95 -7.90
N LEU A 47 -5.69 -7.84 -8.32
CA LEU A 47 -6.75 -7.81 -9.33
C LEU A 47 -6.25 -8.31 -10.69
N PHE A 48 -5.06 -7.87 -11.11
CA PHE A 48 -4.42 -8.36 -12.33
C PHE A 48 -4.27 -9.88 -12.31
N CYS A 49 -3.74 -10.44 -11.23
CA CYS A 49 -3.60 -11.89 -11.10
C CYS A 49 -4.96 -12.60 -11.13
N GLY A 50 -5.96 -12.08 -10.41
CA GLY A 50 -7.31 -12.64 -10.41
C GLY A 50 -7.98 -12.63 -11.79
N HIS A 51 -7.92 -11.52 -12.51
CA HIS A 51 -8.52 -11.39 -13.84
C HIS A 51 -7.85 -12.28 -14.90
N ASN A 52 -6.56 -12.56 -14.74
CA ASN A 52 -5.79 -13.38 -15.68
C ASN A 52 -5.62 -14.84 -15.22
N ASN A 53 -6.33 -15.26 -14.16
CA ASN A 53 -6.23 -16.60 -13.58
C ASN A 53 -4.78 -17.01 -13.23
N ILE A 54 -3.99 -16.05 -12.74
CA ILE A 54 -2.61 -16.25 -12.29
C ILE A 54 -2.64 -16.55 -10.79
N ALA A 55 -2.21 -17.74 -10.39
CA ALA A 55 -2.08 -18.10 -8.99
C ALA A 55 -1.04 -17.20 -8.29
N PHE A 56 -1.29 -16.77 -7.05
CA PHE A 56 -0.35 -15.87 -6.36
C PHE A 56 0.95 -16.57 -5.90
N ARG A 57 0.85 -17.87 -5.63
CA ARG A 57 1.89 -18.72 -5.03
C ARG A 57 2.72 -19.40 -6.12
N GLY A 58 3.93 -19.80 -5.76
CA GLY A 58 4.82 -20.61 -6.60
C GLY A 58 4.53 -22.11 -6.43
N SER A 59 5.45 -22.95 -6.91
CA SER A 59 5.38 -24.40 -6.66
C SER A 59 5.62 -24.71 -5.19
N ARG A 60 4.98 -25.77 -4.67
CA ARG A 60 4.89 -26.10 -3.23
C ARG A 60 6.17 -26.70 -2.63
N ASP A 61 7.06 -27.23 -3.46
CA ASP A 61 8.34 -27.81 -3.03
C ASP A 61 9.41 -26.71 -3.07
N GLU A 62 9.55 -25.99 -1.95
CA GLU A 62 10.29 -24.74 -1.88
C GLU A 62 11.77 -24.97 -1.52
N ASP A 63 12.65 -24.70 -2.48
CA ASP A 63 14.01 -24.24 -2.20
C ASP A 63 13.99 -22.70 -2.20
N PRO A 64 14.15 -22.03 -1.04
CA PRO A 64 14.07 -20.58 -0.92
C PRO A 64 15.19 -19.84 -1.70
N SER A 65 16.21 -20.55 -2.18
CA SER A 65 17.28 -20.00 -3.01
C SER A 65 16.95 -19.95 -4.51
N ASN A 66 15.86 -20.60 -4.94
CA ASN A 66 15.47 -20.67 -6.34
C ASN A 66 14.44 -19.57 -6.69
N GLU A 67 14.92 -18.50 -7.34
CA GLU A 67 14.09 -17.39 -7.81
C GLU A 67 12.94 -17.83 -8.74
N SER A 68 13.11 -18.93 -9.49
CA SER A 68 12.05 -19.48 -10.36
C SER A 68 10.89 -20.13 -9.57
N LEU A 69 11.07 -20.36 -8.27
CA LEU A 69 10.06 -20.92 -7.38
C LEU A 69 9.34 -19.84 -6.56
N LYS A 70 9.79 -18.58 -6.59
CA LYS A 70 9.08 -17.47 -5.95
C LYS A 70 7.68 -17.33 -6.53
N GLY A 71 6.70 -17.06 -5.66
CA GLY A 71 5.31 -16.94 -6.09
C GLY A 71 5.10 -15.80 -7.10
N ASN A 72 4.18 -16.01 -8.05
CA ASN A 72 3.93 -15.06 -9.14
C ASN A 72 3.62 -13.65 -8.63
N PHE A 73 2.95 -13.52 -7.48
CA PHE A 73 2.69 -12.21 -6.88
C PHE A 73 3.99 -11.49 -6.51
N GLN A 74 4.92 -12.18 -5.85
CA GLN A 74 6.21 -11.61 -5.48
C GLN A 74 7.07 -11.33 -6.72
N ALA A 75 7.09 -12.23 -7.69
CA ALA A 75 7.80 -12.05 -8.96
C ALA A 75 7.29 -10.82 -9.73
N LEU A 76 5.97 -10.60 -9.77
CA LEU A 76 5.37 -9.40 -10.38
C LEU A 76 5.75 -8.12 -9.65
N LEU A 77 5.85 -8.13 -8.32
CA LEU A 77 6.30 -6.95 -7.57
C LEU A 77 7.77 -6.62 -7.87
N TYR A 78 8.66 -7.62 -7.92
CA TYR A 78 10.05 -7.40 -8.32
C TYR A 78 10.16 -6.87 -9.74
N PHE A 79 9.46 -7.49 -10.70
CA PHE A 79 9.43 -7.03 -12.08
C PHE A 79 9.02 -5.55 -12.18
N ARG A 80 8.02 -5.13 -11.40
CA ARG A 80 7.59 -3.72 -11.36
C ARG A 80 8.68 -2.79 -10.84
N VAL A 81 9.40 -3.17 -9.78
CA VAL A 81 10.53 -2.41 -9.23
C VAL A 81 11.67 -2.30 -10.25
N GLU A 82 12.06 -3.41 -10.88
CA GLU A 82 13.09 -3.44 -11.91
C GLU A 82 12.70 -2.62 -13.14
N SER A 83 11.41 -2.60 -13.48
CA SER A 83 10.84 -1.76 -14.56
C SER A 83 10.76 -0.27 -14.20
N GLY A 84 11.21 0.12 -13.01
CA GLY A 84 11.31 1.52 -12.58
C GLY A 84 10.14 2.03 -11.75
N ASP A 85 9.21 1.18 -11.32
CA ASP A 85 8.13 1.56 -10.42
C ASP A 85 8.70 1.96 -9.05
N THR A 86 8.74 3.26 -8.78
CA THR A 86 9.32 3.81 -7.55
C THR A 86 8.39 3.68 -6.35
N VAL A 87 7.13 3.26 -6.55
CA VAL A 87 6.15 3.14 -5.46
C VAL A 87 6.60 2.16 -4.38
N PHE A 88 7.40 1.16 -4.73
CA PHE A 88 7.96 0.18 -3.79
C PHE A 88 9.42 0.46 -3.40
N LYS A 89 10.02 1.57 -3.86
CA LYS A 89 11.35 1.97 -3.41
C LYS A 89 11.24 2.51 -1.98
N ASN A 90 12.01 1.92 -1.07
CA ASN A 90 12.05 2.25 0.37
C ASN A 90 10.84 1.79 1.21
N THR A 91 10.05 0.81 0.75
CA THR A 91 9.33 -0.09 1.67
C THR A 91 10.31 -1.02 2.36
#